data_AF-A0AAW6WDI8-F1
#
_entry.id   AF-A0AAW6WDI8-F1
#
_cell.length_a   1.000
_cell.length_b   1.000
_cell.length_c   1.000
_cell.angle_alpha   90.00
_cell.angle_beta   90.00
_cell.angle_gamma   90.00
#
_symmetry.space_group_name_H-M   'P 1'
#
loop_
_entity.id
_entity.type
_entity.pdbx_description
1 polymer ?
#
loop_
_entity_poly.entity_id
_entity_poly.type
_entity_poly.pdbx_seq_one_letter_code
_entity_poly.pdbx_strand_id
1 'polypeptide(L)' 'MDTLEVFRKIDLDIRLNYDSKAEFGRKVGLNRKKISEFLKTLQRNCKGNDFNKIASILEKAGYKITIEKINHD' A
#
# COMPACT_ATOMS: atom_id res chain seq x y z
N MET A 1 -9.86 3.41 -6.98
CA MET A 1 -8.75 2.55 -6.51
C MET A 1 -8.99 2.17 -5.07
N ASP A 2 -8.79 0.89 -4.75
CA ASP A 2 -9.10 0.32 -3.44
C ASP A 2 -7.79 -0.01 -2.68
N THR A 3 -7.73 0.30 -1.39
CA THR A 3 -6.62 -0.10 -0.50
C THR A 3 -6.25 -1.59 -0.55
N LEU A 4 -7.19 -2.49 -0.89
CA LEU A 4 -6.91 -3.90 -1.10
C LEU A 4 -6.02 -4.14 -2.33
N GLU A 5 -6.21 -3.34 -3.38
CA GLU A 5 -5.37 -3.40 -4.58
C GLU A 5 -3.94 -2.93 -4.26
N VAL A 6 -3.84 -1.83 -3.49
CA VAL A 6 -2.55 -1.33 -2.97
C VAL A 6 -1.87 -2.38 -2.10
N PHE A 7 -2.62 -3.01 -1.20
CA PHE A 7 -2.13 -4.11 -0.37
C PHE A 7 -1.55 -5.24 -1.21
N ARG A 8 -2.27 -5.69 -2.25
CA ARG A 8 -1.81 -6.80 -3.12
C ARG A 8 -0.51 -6.45 -3.84
N LYS A 9 -0.37 -5.22 -4.34
CA LYS A 9 0.86 -4.76 -4.99
C LYS A 9 2.05 -4.78 -4.02
N ILE A 10 1.87 -4.25 -2.81
CA ILE A 10 2.92 -4.22 -1.79
C ILE A 10 3.23 -5.64 -1.27
N ASP A 11 2.23 -6.46 -0.98
CA ASP A 11 2.44 -7.83 -0.47
C ASP A 11 3.15 -8.70 -1.52
N LEU A 12 2.85 -8.53 -2.81
CA LEU A 12 3.59 -9.18 -3.90
C LEU A 12 5.04 -8.71 -3.95
N ASP A 13 5.29 -7.40 -3.88
CA ASP A 13 6.64 -6.85 -3.88
C ASP A 13 7.48 -7.37 -2.70
N ILE A 14 6.87 -7.43 -1.51
CA ILE A 14 7.49 -8.01 -0.31
C ILE A 14 7.86 -9.47 -0.56
N ARG A 15 6.94 -10.29 -1.09
CA ARG A 15 7.20 -11.72 -1.32
C ARG A 15 8.27 -11.99 -2.38
N LEU A 16 8.41 -11.10 -3.36
CA LEU A 16 9.36 -11.28 -4.46
C LEU A 16 10.75 -10.73 -4.14
N ASN A 17 10.84 -9.67 -3.34
CA ASN A 17 12.07 -8.89 -3.21
C ASN A 17 12.62 -8.81 -1.77
N TYR A 18 11.94 -9.39 -0.78
CA TYR A 18 12.34 -9.31 0.62
C TYR A 18 12.11 -10.65 1.33
N ASP A 19 12.96 -10.98 2.30
CA ASP A 19 12.83 -12.18 3.12
C ASP A 19 11.68 -12.07 4.12
N SER A 20 11.30 -10.83 4.48
CA SER A 20 10.20 -10.61 5.42
C SER A 20 9.56 -9.22 5.33
N LYS A 21 8.32 -9.13 5.82
CA LYS A 21 7.62 -7.84 6.05
C LYS A 21 8.41 -6.89 6.96
N ALA A 22 9.17 -7.43 7.91
CA ALA A 22 9.99 -6.63 8.81
C ALA A 22 11.19 -6.01 8.08
N GLU A 23 11.79 -6.74 7.14
CA GLU A 23 12.87 -6.25 6.30
C GLU A 23 12.40 -5.13 5.38
N PHE A 24 11.29 -5.35 4.67
CA PHE A 24 10.64 -4.30 3.89
C PHE A 24 10.35 -3.07 4.75
N GLY A 25 9.77 -3.27 5.95
CA GLY A 25 9.53 -2.21 6.92
C GLY A 25 10.78 -1.39 7.20
N ARG A 26 11.91 -2.05 7.51
CA ARG A 26 13.20 -1.36 7.75
C ARG A 26 13.65 -0.55 6.53
N LYS A 27 13.52 -1.10 5.31
CA LYS A 27 13.89 -0.41 4.07
C LYS A 27 13.09 0.88 3.85
N VAL A 28 11.81 0.89 4.25
CA VAL A 28 10.92 2.06 4.13
C VAL A 28 10.82 2.90 5.41
N GLY A 29 11.70 2.70 6.39
CA GLY A 29 11.74 3.50 7.62
C GLY A 29 10.64 3.19 8.64
N LEU A 30 9.97 2.03 8.52
CA LEU A 30 8.93 1.57 9.44
C LEU A 30 9.45 0.45 10.35
N ASN A 31 9.10 0.52 11.64
CA ASN A 31 9.35 -0.59 12.55
C ASN A 31 8.39 -1.77 12.29
N ARG A 32 8.73 -2.95 12.83
CA ARG A 32 7.97 -4.20 12.63
C ARG A 32 6.49 -4.09 13.02
N LYS A 33 6.15 -3.34 14.07
CA LYS A 33 4.77 -3.18 14.52
C LYS A 33 3.99 -2.30 13.53
N LYS A 34 4.56 -1.16 13.16
CA LYS A 34 3.97 -0.20 12.22
C LYS A 34 3.74 -0.82 10.85
N ILE A 35 4.68 -1.59 10.30
CA ILE A 35 4.48 -2.22 8.99
C ILE A 35 3.35 -3.26 9.02
N SER A 36 3.23 -4.02 10.12
CA SER A 36 2.15 -5.01 10.27
C SER A 36 0.78 -4.32 10.37
N GLU A 37 0.67 -3.26 11.17
CA GLU A 37 -0.54 -2.46 11.32
C GLU A 37 -0.92 -1.76 10.00
N PHE A 38 0.06 -1.22 9.28
CA PHE A 38 -0.12 -0.61 7.97
C PHE A 38 -0.69 -1.62 6.95
N LEU A 39 -0.06 -2.78 6.81
CA LEU A 39 -0.52 -3.82 5.89
C LEU A 39 -1.92 -4.34 6.25
N LYS A 40 -2.20 -4.53 7.54
CA LYS A 40 -3.55 -4.90 8.02
C LYS A 40 -4.59 -3.82 7.68
N THR A 41 -4.22 -2.55 7.80
CA THR A 41 -5.12 -1.42 7.48
C THR A 41 -5.47 -1.40 6.01
N LEU A 42 -4.49 -1.61 5.13
CA LEU A 42 -4.73 -1.72 3.70
C LEU A 42 -5.58 -2.95 3.35
N GLN A 43 -5.26 -4.10 3.94
CA GLN A 43 -5.98 -5.35 3.70
C GLN A 43 -7.44 -5.30 4.17
N ARG A 44 -7.72 -4.64 5.30
CA ARG A 44 -9.07 -4.55 5.88
C ARG A 44 -10.04 -3.80 4.97
N ASN A 45 -9.54 -2.92 4.10
CA ASN A 45 -10.34 -2.21 3.10
C ASN A 45 -11.67 -1.65 3.66
N CYS A 46 -11.58 -0.87 4.74
CA CYS A 46 -12.77 -0.26 5.32
C CYS A 46 -13.24 0.93 4.47
N LYS A 47 -14.55 1.04 4.25
CA LYS A 47 -15.18 2.21 3.58
C LYS A 47 -14.87 3.55 4.25
N GLY A 48 -14.52 3.55 5.54
CA GLY A 48 -14.09 4.72 6.28
C GLY A 48 -12.63 5.13 6.06
N ASN A 49 -11.85 4.37 5.30
CA ASN A 49 -10.44 4.66 5.03
C ASN A 49 -10.32 5.93 4.16
N ASP A 50 -9.60 6.93 4.66
CA ASP A 50 -9.44 8.20 3.97
C ASP A 50 -8.73 8.05 2.61
N PHE A 51 -7.86 7.04 2.46
CA PHE A 51 -7.26 6.72 1.16
C PHE A 51 -8.31 6.37 0.11
N ASN A 52 -9.27 5.50 0.46
CA ASN A 52 -10.35 5.11 -0.45
C ASN A 52 -11.26 6.31 -0.78
N LYS A 53 -11.51 7.19 0.19
CA LYS A 53 -12.28 8.42 -0.04
C LYS A 53 -11.55 9.34 -1.03
N ILE A 54 -10.27 9.61 -0.78
CA ILE A 54 -9.42 10.43 -1.67
C ILE A 54 -9.41 9.81 -3.07
N ALA A 55 -9.18 8.50 -3.16
CA ALA A 55 -9.14 7.81 -4.43
C ALA A 55 -10.47 7.93 -5.20
N SER A 56 -11.60 7.74 -4.51
CA SER A 56 -12.93 7.87 -5.10
C SER A 56 -13.23 9.30 -5.55
N ILE A 57 -12.84 10.31 -4.78
CA ILE A 57 -13.03 11.72 -5.14
C ILE A 57 -12.24 12.07 -6.40
N LEU A 58 -10.96 11.66 -6.46
CA LEU A 58 -10.08 11.90 -7.60
C LEU A 58 -10.62 11.21 -8.87
N GLU A 59 -11.04 9.95 -8.78
CA GLU A 59 -11.63 9.23 -9.92
C GLU A 59 -12.92 9.90 -10.42
N LYS A 60 -13.79 10.36 -9.52
CA LYS A 60 -15.00 11.10 -9.89
C LYS A 60 -14.70 12.47 -10.52
N ALA A 61 -13.58 13.08 -10.18
CA ALA A 61 -13.10 14.31 -10.78
C ALA A 61 -12.37 14.09 -12.13
N GLY A 62 -12.32 12.85 -12.63
CA GLY A 62 -11.71 12.52 -13.92
C GLY A 62 -10.22 12.20 -13.86
N TYR A 63 -9.64 12.08 -12.66
CA TYR A 63 -8.24 11.68 -12.50
C TYR A 63 -8.09 10.17 -12.52
N LYS A 64 -7.03 9.69 -13.18
CA LYS A 64 -6.58 8.30 -13.08
C LYS A 64 -5.47 8.21 -12.04
N ILE A 65 -5.63 7.34 -11.05
CA ILE A 65 -4.60 7.07 -10.04
C ILE A 65 -3.81 5.84 -10.47
N THR A 66 -2.48 5.97 -10.53
CA THR A 66 -1.57 4.86 -10.80
C THR A 66 -0.57 4.73 -9.65
N ILE A 67 -0.15 3.48 -9.38
CA ILE A 67 0.94 3.18 -8.46
C ILE A 67 2.02 2.50 -9.28
N GLU A 68 3.14 3.19 -9.43
CA GLU A 68 4.29 2.76 -10.23
C GLU A 68 5.49 2.60 -9.30
N LYS A 69 6.25 1.51 -9.49
CA LYS A 69 7.48 1.27 -8.73
C LYS A 69 8.59 2.08 -9.38
N ILE A 70 9.24 2.93 -8.59
CA ILE A 70 10.44 3.63 -9.05
C ILE A 70 11.60 2.64 -8.96
N ASN A 71 12.19 2.30 -10.10
CA ASN A 71 13.46 1.59 -10.12
C ASN A 71 14.55 2.59 -9.76
N HIS A 72 15.11 2.46 -8.56
CA HIS A 72 16.38 3.08 -8.25
C HIS A 72 17.46 2.14 -8.79
N ASP A 73 17.86 2.35 -10.04
CA ASP A 73 19.09 1.79 -10.60
C ASP A 73 20.32 2.32 -9.83
#